data_AF-A0A1U8A0J7-F1
#
_entry.id   AF-A0A1U8A0J7-F1
#
_cell.length_a   1.000
_cell.length_b   1.000
_cell.length_c   1.000
_cell.angle_alpha   90.00
_cell.angle_beta   90.00
_cell.angle_gamma   90.00
#
_symmetry.space_group_name_H-M   'P 1'
#
loop_
_entity.id
_entity.type
_entity.pdbx_description
1 polymer ?
#
loop_
_entity_poly.entity_id
_entity_poly.type
_entity_poly.pdbx_seq_one_letter_code
_entity_poly.pdbx_strand_id
1 'polypeptide(L)'
;MQSASSLTLTVMPTLARNTSLFAFFNKTQFPLCGQSRYSHRSRLHYPILISFKSVINKKNSFSSNKRIHLSTLALSATVPTNESSTSTTTSLSNKSRKKAHRESPENLLRFNLDMCSKRGDLVEALRLYDDARSKGISLSQHHYNVLLYLCSSSHSSSVDGGENDERNLNLGLRRGFEIFQQMGIDRVAPNEATFTSAARLAAAMEDPEMAFELVKKMTSYDIPPKLRSYEPALFGFCKKGEADKAYEVDAHMVASGVSAEEPELAALLQLSLDAERGDKVYEMLHRLRATVRQVSESTTVVVESWFKSNASAEVGEENWDVGKVKEGIVQGGGGWHGQGWLGKGKWAVVRTRMDEEGTCHSCGERLVSIDIDPLETENFASSLSNLACQREAMADFNSFQEWLLQHGPFDAVIDGANVGLINQRNFSFLQLNSVVNRVRQMSPSKRLPLIVLHSRRVKGGPAQNPNNKKLLENWRKSGALYATPYGSNDDW
;
A
#
# COMPACT_ATOMS: atom_id res chain seq x y z
N MET A 1 -61.51 40.56 15.04
CA MET A 1 -62.32 41.46 15.88
C MET A 1 -62.43 40.85 17.27
N GLN A 2 -62.56 41.69 18.30
CA GLN A 2 -63.15 41.49 19.65
C GLN A 2 -63.48 40.05 20.14
N SER A 3 -63.33 39.68 21.43
CA SER A 3 -62.66 40.29 22.60
C SER A 3 -62.94 39.41 23.83
N ALA A 4 -61.93 39.19 24.70
CA ALA A 4 -61.97 39.24 26.20
C ALA A 4 -63.06 38.44 26.98
N SER A 5 -62.97 38.06 28.27
CA SER A 5 -62.06 38.27 29.42
C SER A 5 -62.12 36.98 30.28
N SER A 6 -61.22 36.63 31.21
CA SER A 6 -61.04 37.20 32.57
C SER A 6 -60.06 36.24 33.32
N LEU A 7 -58.91 36.66 33.87
CA LEU A 7 -58.67 37.05 35.29
C LEU A 7 -59.13 35.96 36.32
N THR A 8 -58.42 35.56 37.38
CA THR A 8 -57.13 35.94 38.03
C THR A 8 -56.71 34.77 38.98
N LEU A 9 -55.68 34.77 39.86
CA LEU A 9 -54.84 35.80 40.50
C LEU A 9 -53.40 35.24 40.81
N THR A 10 -52.74 35.78 41.83
CA THR A 10 -51.35 35.61 42.33
C THR A 10 -51.23 34.71 43.58
N VAL A 11 -49.99 34.27 43.92
CA VAL A 11 -49.22 34.74 45.11
C VAL A 11 -47.75 34.24 45.05
N MET A 12 -46.82 35.16 45.28
CA MET A 12 -45.47 34.92 45.85
C MET A 12 -45.36 35.72 47.14
N PRO A 13 -44.49 35.36 48.11
CA PRO A 13 -43.28 36.19 48.29
C PRO A 13 -42.01 35.53 48.90
N THR A 14 -40.86 35.85 48.28
CA THR A 14 -39.58 36.37 48.86
C THR A 14 -38.77 35.73 50.02
N LEU A 15 -37.48 35.49 49.70
CA LEU A 15 -36.21 35.87 50.40
C LEU A 15 -35.80 35.44 51.83
N ALA A 16 -34.53 35.00 51.91
CA ALA A 16 -33.38 35.43 52.78
C ALA A 16 -32.66 34.22 53.41
N ARG A 17 -31.34 34.14 53.69
CA ARG A 17 -30.08 34.90 53.52
C ARG A 17 -28.93 33.99 54.06
N ASN A 18 -27.70 34.14 53.56
CA ASN A 18 -26.31 33.93 54.11
C ASN A 18 -26.08 33.04 55.39
N THR A 19 -24.94 32.34 55.62
CA THR A 19 -23.50 32.73 55.51
C THR A 19 -22.51 31.53 55.60
N SER A 20 -21.42 31.54 54.81
CA SER A 20 -20.01 31.12 55.10
C SER A 20 -19.68 29.68 55.64
N LEU A 21 -18.47 29.09 55.61
CA LEU A 21 -17.06 29.57 55.71
C LEU A 21 -16.05 28.43 55.32
N PHE A 22 -14.75 28.74 55.09
CA PHE A 22 -13.54 27.86 54.91
C PHE A 22 -13.48 26.88 53.70
N ALA A 23 -12.41 26.68 52.89
CA ALA A 23 -11.04 27.22 52.66
C ALA A 23 -9.83 26.27 52.90
N PHE A 24 -8.87 26.35 51.96
CA PHE A 24 -7.44 25.97 51.96
C PHE A 24 -6.90 24.57 51.54
N PHE A 25 -5.76 24.66 50.85
CA PHE A 25 -4.83 23.62 50.37
C PHE A 25 -4.07 22.92 51.51
N ASN A 26 -3.53 21.71 51.25
CA ASN A 26 -2.08 21.49 51.47
C ASN A 26 -1.46 20.30 50.70
N LYS A 27 -0.17 20.43 50.38
CA LYS A 27 0.74 19.37 49.89
C LYS A 27 1.58 18.82 51.06
N THR A 28 2.04 17.57 50.94
CA THR A 28 3.34 16.94 51.37
C THR A 28 3.09 15.47 51.79
N GLN A 29 3.73 14.45 51.19
CA GLN A 29 5.16 14.08 51.08
C GLN A 29 5.67 13.33 52.33
N PHE A 30 5.90 12.02 52.20
CA PHE A 30 6.73 11.17 53.09
C PHE A 30 7.08 9.83 52.36
N PRO A 31 8.12 9.05 52.77
CA PRO A 31 9.35 9.10 51.99
C PRO A 31 9.83 7.76 51.38
N LEU A 32 10.89 7.87 50.57
CA LEU A 32 11.78 6.79 50.18
C LEU A 32 12.50 6.18 51.41
N CYS A 33 12.69 4.85 51.44
CA CYS A 33 14.00 4.17 51.35
C CYS A 33 13.86 2.68 51.77
N GLY A 34 14.71 1.78 51.25
CA GLY A 34 14.83 0.41 51.76
C GLY A 34 14.94 -0.68 50.71
N GLN A 35 16.13 -0.88 50.13
CA GLN A 35 16.47 -2.14 49.46
C GLN A 35 16.74 -3.22 50.53
N SER A 36 16.16 -4.43 50.39
CA SER A 36 16.94 -5.69 50.41
C SER A 36 16.07 -6.94 50.21
N ARG A 37 16.55 -7.79 49.31
CA ARG A 37 16.43 -9.25 49.19
C ARG A 37 15.74 -9.98 50.38
N TYR A 38 14.81 -10.89 50.08
CA TYR A 38 15.13 -12.32 50.02
C TYR A 38 14.08 -13.13 49.24
N SER A 39 14.49 -14.31 48.79
CA SER A 39 13.73 -15.26 47.98
C SER A 39 12.66 -16.02 48.76
N HIS A 40 11.56 -16.41 48.10
CA HIS A 40 11.07 -17.81 48.18
C HIS A 40 10.27 -18.20 46.93
N ARG A 41 10.46 -19.45 46.47
CA ARG A 41 9.67 -20.07 45.40
C ARG A 41 8.40 -20.70 45.98
N SER A 42 7.30 -20.61 45.24
CA SER A 42 6.23 -21.61 45.24
C SER A 42 5.63 -21.73 43.84
N ARG A 43 5.54 -22.96 43.33
CA ARG A 43 4.87 -23.30 42.06
C ARG A 43 3.47 -23.83 42.38
N LEU A 44 2.44 -23.32 41.71
CA LEU A 44 1.18 -24.03 41.46
C LEU A 44 0.70 -23.72 40.03
N HIS A 45 -0.29 -24.48 39.55
CA HIS A 45 -0.38 -24.91 38.14
C HIS A 45 -1.69 -24.47 37.43
N TYR A 46 -1.58 -24.14 36.13
CA TYR A 46 -2.65 -23.97 35.10
C TYR A 46 -3.67 -22.81 35.27
N PRO A 47 -4.32 -22.34 34.17
CA PRO A 47 -4.16 -22.74 32.76
C PRO A 47 -3.53 -21.66 31.84
N ILE A 48 -3.00 -22.09 30.69
CA ILE A 48 -2.39 -21.21 29.68
C ILE A 48 -3.45 -20.75 28.67
N LEU A 49 -3.79 -19.45 28.72
CA LEU A 49 -4.36 -18.74 27.58
C LEU A 49 -3.25 -18.51 26.54
N ILE A 50 -3.43 -19.02 25.32
CA ILE A 50 -2.51 -18.79 24.20
C ILE A 50 -2.70 -17.36 23.68
N SER A 51 -2.02 -16.42 24.32
CA SER A 51 -1.80 -15.07 23.79
C SER A 51 -0.49 -15.07 23.01
N PHE A 52 -0.55 -14.85 21.68
CA PHE A 52 0.62 -14.65 20.84
C PHE A 52 1.32 -13.32 21.19
N LYS A 53 2.16 -13.32 22.22
CA LYS A 53 3.14 -12.25 22.46
C LYS A 53 4.49 -12.65 21.88
N SER A 54 4.77 -12.15 20.68
CA SER A 54 6.11 -12.13 20.11
C SER A 54 7.04 -11.34 21.03
N VAL A 55 8.04 -12.01 21.62
CA VAL A 55 9.13 -11.34 22.35
C VAL A 55 10.13 -10.83 21.32
N ILE A 56 9.83 -9.65 20.76
CA ILE A 56 10.80 -8.88 19.99
C ILE A 56 11.89 -8.40 20.96
N ASN A 57 13.09 -8.91 20.78
CA ASN A 57 14.23 -8.57 21.62
C ASN A 57 14.72 -7.15 21.28
N LYS A 58 14.26 -6.14 22.04
CA LYS A 58 14.63 -4.73 21.85
C LYS A 58 16.09 -4.48 22.20
N LYS A 59 16.95 -4.33 21.19
CA LYS A 59 18.12 -3.43 21.22
C LYS A 59 18.50 -2.96 19.81
N ASN A 60 17.83 -1.90 19.36
CA ASN A 60 18.41 -0.74 18.68
C ASN A 60 17.26 0.19 18.25
N SER A 61 17.19 1.37 18.87
CA SER A 61 16.29 2.44 18.45
C SER A 61 16.85 3.10 17.19
N PHE A 62 16.18 2.92 16.05
CA PHE A 62 16.36 3.79 14.89
C PHE A 62 15.00 4.23 14.37
N SER A 63 14.91 5.53 14.04
CA SER A 63 13.69 6.20 13.62
C SER A 63 13.21 5.75 12.23
N SER A 64 11.96 6.06 11.94
CA SER A 64 11.13 5.57 10.84
C SER A 64 11.63 5.95 9.43
N ASN A 65 11.02 5.29 8.43
CA ASN A 65 10.98 5.70 7.02
C ASN A 65 12.31 5.69 6.24
N LYS A 66 12.82 4.49 5.94
CA LYS A 66 13.64 4.26 4.75
C LYS A 66 12.80 3.69 3.61
N ARG A 67 12.34 4.54 2.69
CA ARG A 67 11.91 4.08 1.35
C ARG A 67 13.13 3.49 0.64
N ILE A 68 13.12 2.18 0.39
CA ILE A 68 14.15 1.51 -0.41
C ILE A 68 13.81 1.79 -1.88
N HIS A 69 14.47 2.79 -2.47
CA HIS A 69 14.27 3.14 -3.88
C HIS A 69 15.04 2.17 -4.79
N LEU A 70 14.30 1.29 -5.49
CA LEU A 70 14.86 0.52 -6.60
C LEU A 70 15.19 1.45 -7.76
N SER A 71 16.47 1.48 -8.15
CA SER A 71 16.89 2.07 -9.42
C SER A 71 16.58 1.11 -10.57
N THR A 72 15.57 1.42 -11.38
CA THR A 72 15.27 0.64 -12.59
C THR A 72 16.37 0.84 -13.64
N LEU A 73 17.15 -0.21 -13.90
CA LEU A 73 18.10 -0.25 -15.01
C LEU A 73 17.35 -0.61 -16.30
N ALA A 74 17.11 0.38 -17.16
CA ALA A 74 16.67 0.13 -18.53
C ALA A 74 17.88 -0.23 -19.41
N LEU A 75 17.81 -1.37 -20.10
CA LEU A 75 18.79 -1.81 -21.09
C LEU A 75 18.42 -1.25 -22.47
N SER A 76 19.15 -0.25 -22.95
CA SER A 76 19.02 0.25 -24.32
C SER A 76 19.73 -0.69 -25.30
N ALA A 77 18.99 -1.31 -26.21
CA ALA A 77 19.57 -2.11 -27.30
C ALA A 77 20.16 -1.21 -28.39
N THR A 78 21.36 -1.51 -28.86
CA THR A 78 22.05 -0.77 -29.94
C THR A 78 21.88 -1.47 -31.28
N VAL A 79 21.33 -0.77 -32.27
CA VAL A 79 21.30 -1.19 -33.68
C VAL A 79 22.64 -0.86 -34.35
N PRO A 80 23.23 -1.75 -35.17
CA PRO A 80 24.48 -1.47 -35.87
C PRO A 80 24.23 -0.78 -37.23
N THR A 81 24.76 0.43 -37.38
CA THR A 81 24.90 1.10 -38.70
C THR A 81 26.34 0.95 -39.19
N ASN A 82 26.51 0.26 -40.32
CA ASN A 82 27.77 0.25 -41.07
C ASN A 82 27.97 1.61 -41.76
N GLU A 83 29.11 2.25 -41.54
CA GLU A 83 29.67 3.15 -42.55
C GLU A 83 31.20 3.17 -42.48
N SER A 84 31.84 3.10 -43.65
CA SER A 84 33.28 2.93 -43.79
C SER A 84 33.96 4.27 -44.09
N SER A 85 34.86 4.73 -43.21
CA SER A 85 35.85 5.73 -43.56
C SER A 85 37.18 5.46 -42.85
N THR A 86 38.25 5.42 -43.64
CA THR A 86 39.61 5.12 -43.17
C THR A 86 40.20 6.27 -42.39
N SER A 87 40.45 6.07 -41.09
CA SER A 87 41.42 6.88 -40.35
C SER A 87 42.20 6.02 -39.35
N THR A 88 43.53 6.19 -39.34
CA THR A 88 44.43 5.49 -38.43
C THR A 88 44.27 6.01 -37.00
N THR A 89 43.52 5.28 -36.17
CA THR A 89 43.40 5.58 -34.73
C THR A 89 43.97 4.43 -33.89
N THR A 90 44.84 4.77 -32.94
CA THR A 90 45.43 3.82 -32.00
C THR A 90 44.37 3.24 -31.07
N SER A 91 44.27 1.91 -31.03
CA SER A 91 43.27 1.18 -30.23
C SER A 91 43.51 1.33 -28.72
N LEU A 92 42.78 2.26 -28.08
CA LEU A 92 42.76 2.40 -26.63
C LEU A 92 42.18 1.15 -25.96
N SER A 93 42.85 0.65 -24.92
CA SER A 93 42.38 -0.51 -24.16
C SER A 93 40.98 -0.29 -23.57
N ASN A 94 40.18 -1.37 -23.46
CA ASN A 94 38.85 -1.34 -22.84
C ASN A 94 38.86 -0.83 -21.39
N LYS A 95 40.00 -0.93 -20.67
CA LYS A 95 40.17 -0.38 -19.32
C LYS A 95 40.34 1.14 -19.36
N SER A 96 41.11 1.65 -20.32
CA SER A 96 41.34 3.09 -20.53
C SER A 96 40.05 3.80 -20.96
N ARG A 97 39.30 3.22 -21.90
CA ARG A 97 37.98 3.75 -22.32
C ARG A 97 36.98 3.83 -21.16
N LYS A 98 36.88 2.78 -20.33
CA LYS A 98 36.03 2.78 -19.13
C LYS A 98 36.45 3.80 -18.06
N LYS A 99 37.74 4.12 -17.97
CA LYS A 99 38.24 5.18 -17.08
C LYS A 99 37.85 6.57 -17.60
N ALA A 100 38.19 6.87 -18.86
CA ALA A 100 37.86 8.16 -19.50
C ALA A 100 36.35 8.45 -19.51
N HIS A 101 35.50 7.44 -19.72
CA HIS A 101 34.04 7.59 -19.63
C HIS A 101 33.59 8.00 -18.21
N ARG A 102 34.16 7.40 -17.15
CA ARG A 102 33.85 7.78 -15.75
C ARG A 102 34.34 9.18 -15.39
N GLU A 103 35.43 9.62 -16.00
CA GLU A 103 36.05 10.93 -15.77
C GLU A 103 35.49 12.03 -16.68
N SER A 104 34.53 11.71 -17.56
CA SER A 104 33.85 12.71 -18.39
C SER A 104 33.03 13.69 -17.53
N PRO A 105 32.93 14.98 -17.91
CA PRO A 105 32.23 15.99 -17.12
C PRO A 105 30.76 15.62 -16.81
N GLU A 106 30.08 14.98 -17.75
CA GLU A 106 28.70 14.53 -17.61
C GLU A 106 28.54 13.38 -16.59
N ASN A 107 29.44 12.39 -16.62
CA ASN A 107 29.39 11.28 -15.65
C ASN A 107 29.84 11.73 -14.25
N LEU A 108 30.74 12.71 -14.15
CA LEU A 108 31.12 13.32 -12.89
C LEU A 108 29.96 14.15 -12.30
N LEU A 109 29.27 14.95 -13.13
CA LEU A 109 28.06 15.68 -12.74
C LEU A 109 26.98 14.71 -12.26
N ARG A 110 26.71 13.63 -13.01
CA ARG A 110 25.79 12.56 -12.60
C ARG A 110 26.14 12.01 -11.22
N PHE A 111 27.39 11.63 -10.99
CA PHE A 111 27.82 11.08 -9.71
C PHE A 111 27.63 12.08 -8.56
N ASN A 112 27.98 13.35 -8.77
CA ASN A 112 27.83 14.39 -7.76
C ASN A 112 26.35 14.68 -7.44
N LEU A 113 25.47 14.76 -8.45
CA LEU A 113 24.02 14.91 -8.26
C LEU A 113 23.40 13.68 -7.56
N ASP A 114 23.81 12.46 -7.91
CA ASP A 114 23.39 11.23 -7.22
C ASP A 114 23.85 11.23 -5.74
N MET A 115 24.98 11.87 -5.41
CA MET A 115 25.44 12.06 -4.03
C MET A 115 24.68 13.16 -3.28
N CYS A 116 24.31 14.26 -3.94
CA CYS A 116 23.44 15.28 -3.37
C CYS A 116 22.05 14.72 -3.06
N SER A 117 21.47 13.94 -3.99
CA SER A 117 20.19 13.24 -3.81
C SER A 117 20.17 12.34 -2.57
N LYS A 118 21.23 11.54 -2.36
CA LYS A 118 21.37 10.69 -1.16
C LYS A 118 21.52 11.46 0.16
N ARG A 119 21.94 12.72 0.10
CA ARG A 119 22.16 13.59 1.26
C ARG A 119 21.01 14.58 1.51
N GLY A 120 20.09 14.74 0.56
CA GLY A 120 19.09 15.82 0.59
C GLY A 120 19.67 17.21 0.31
N ASP A 121 20.88 17.29 -0.26
CA ASP A 121 21.61 18.55 -0.42
C ASP A 121 21.15 19.30 -1.68
N LEU A 122 20.06 20.06 -1.52
CA LEU A 122 19.49 20.89 -2.58
C LEU A 122 20.45 22.02 -2.99
N VAL A 123 21.11 22.68 -2.03
CA VAL A 123 21.92 23.88 -2.29
C VAL A 123 23.13 23.52 -3.14
N GLU A 124 23.85 22.44 -2.81
CA GLU A 124 24.97 21.98 -3.63
C GLU A 124 24.49 21.44 -4.99
N ALA A 125 23.35 20.78 -5.08
CA ALA A 125 22.80 20.33 -6.36
C ALA A 125 22.48 21.50 -7.30
N LEU A 126 21.89 22.59 -6.79
CA LEU A 126 21.65 23.81 -7.55
C LEU A 126 22.97 24.49 -7.96
N ARG A 127 23.97 24.54 -7.06
CA ARG A 127 25.30 25.06 -7.38
C ARG A 127 25.99 24.26 -8.48
N LEU A 128 25.84 22.93 -8.49
CA LEU A 128 26.35 22.03 -9.52
C LEU A 128 25.62 22.20 -10.87
N TYR A 129 24.32 22.48 -10.85
CA TYR A 129 23.54 22.85 -12.05
C TYR A 129 24.02 24.16 -12.65
N ASP A 130 24.19 25.21 -11.84
CA ASP A 130 24.67 26.52 -12.30
C ASP A 130 26.11 26.44 -12.83
N ASP A 131 26.99 25.69 -12.14
CA ASP A 131 28.36 25.41 -12.58
C ASP A 131 28.39 24.66 -13.93
N ALA A 132 27.56 23.61 -14.08
CA ALA A 132 27.46 22.83 -15.31
C ALA A 132 27.00 23.67 -16.50
N ARG A 133 26.00 24.55 -16.30
CA ARG A 133 25.52 25.47 -17.34
C ARG A 133 26.58 26.51 -17.70
N SER A 134 27.29 27.08 -16.73
CA SER A 134 28.37 28.04 -16.98
C SER A 134 29.52 27.45 -17.82
N LYS A 135 29.73 26.13 -17.72
CA LYS A 135 30.75 25.37 -18.44
C LYS A 135 30.26 24.77 -19.76
N GLY A 136 28.99 24.97 -20.14
CA GLY A 136 28.41 24.39 -21.35
C GLY A 136 28.31 22.86 -21.33
N ILE A 137 28.24 22.22 -20.16
CA ILE A 137 28.08 20.77 -20.04
C ILE A 137 26.65 20.39 -20.43
N SER A 138 26.48 19.38 -21.29
CA SER A 138 25.14 18.92 -21.70
C SER A 138 24.40 18.25 -20.52
N LEU A 139 23.15 18.62 -20.31
CA LEU A 139 22.33 18.05 -19.24
C LEU A 139 21.43 16.93 -19.78
N SER A 140 21.67 15.71 -19.31
CA SER A 140 20.84 14.54 -19.64
C SER A 140 19.49 14.56 -18.91
N GLN A 141 18.53 13.77 -19.40
CA GLN A 141 17.24 13.52 -18.72
C GLN A 141 17.45 13.07 -17.25
N HIS A 142 18.52 12.34 -16.94
CA HIS A 142 18.84 11.94 -15.56
C HIS A 142 19.24 13.14 -14.69
N HIS A 143 20.06 14.06 -15.21
CA HIS A 143 20.49 15.24 -14.46
C HIS A 143 19.27 16.10 -14.08
N TYR A 144 18.40 16.36 -15.05
CA TYR A 144 17.14 17.07 -14.83
C TYR A 144 16.23 16.37 -13.82
N ASN A 145 16.03 15.06 -13.94
CA ASN A 145 15.18 14.31 -13.02
C ASN A 145 15.70 14.30 -11.57
N VAL A 146 17.01 14.23 -11.35
CA VAL A 146 17.58 14.31 -9.99
C VAL A 146 17.41 15.70 -9.38
N LEU A 147 17.62 16.75 -10.17
CA LEU A 147 17.42 18.14 -9.75
C LEU A 147 15.96 18.42 -9.38
N LEU A 148 15.03 18.07 -10.26
CA LEU A 148 13.59 18.22 -10.03
C LEU A 148 13.11 17.39 -8.83
N TYR A 149 13.63 16.16 -8.67
CA TYR A 149 13.34 15.34 -7.50
C TYR A 149 13.81 16.03 -6.20
N LEU A 150 15.03 16.56 -6.15
CA LEU A 150 15.55 17.28 -4.99
C LEU A 150 14.70 18.53 -4.67
N CYS A 151 14.41 19.36 -5.67
CA CYS A 151 13.52 20.52 -5.54
C CYS A 151 12.13 20.15 -4.98
N SER A 152 11.56 19.02 -5.42
CA SER A 152 10.24 18.56 -4.94
C SER A 152 10.28 17.89 -3.56
N SER A 153 11.44 17.33 -3.16
CA SER A 153 11.56 16.52 -1.93
C SER A 153 11.81 17.34 -0.67
N SER A 154 12.21 18.61 -0.79
CA SER A 154 12.43 19.55 0.33
C SER A 154 11.21 19.73 1.26
N HIS A 155 10.02 19.30 0.83
CA HIS A 155 8.78 19.30 1.63
C HIS A 155 8.72 18.21 2.70
N SER A 156 9.56 17.18 2.60
CA SER A 156 9.46 15.97 3.43
C SER A 156 10.36 15.96 4.68
N SER A 157 11.12 17.04 4.92
CA SER A 157 12.29 17.00 5.79
C SER A 157 12.43 18.15 6.80
N SER A 158 11.35 18.49 7.53
CA SER A 158 11.45 19.03 8.92
C SER A 158 10.06 19.28 9.53
N VAL A 159 9.84 18.82 10.78
CA VAL A 159 8.72 19.25 11.65
C VAL A 159 9.19 20.31 12.66
N ASP A 160 10.42 20.81 12.48
CA ASP A 160 11.09 21.74 13.39
C ASP A 160 11.58 22.93 12.54
N GLY A 161 10.70 23.92 12.38
CA GLY A 161 10.84 24.98 11.38
C GLY A 161 11.88 26.03 11.74
N GLY A 162 13.11 25.86 11.24
CA GLY A 162 14.10 26.93 11.20
C GLY A 162 13.96 27.81 9.95
N GLU A 163 14.27 29.10 10.04
CA GLU A 163 14.21 30.05 8.91
C GLU A 163 14.99 29.59 7.66
N ASN A 164 16.03 28.77 7.85
CA ASN A 164 16.82 28.23 6.74
C ASN A 164 16.05 27.20 5.91
N ASP A 165 15.15 26.41 6.52
CA ASP A 165 14.40 25.38 5.82
C ASP A 165 13.30 26.00 4.94
N GLU A 166 12.62 27.04 5.42
CA GLU A 166 11.66 27.82 4.62
C GLU A 166 12.32 28.53 3.43
N ARG A 167 13.54 29.08 3.61
CA ARG A 167 14.32 29.67 2.52
C ARG A 167 14.74 28.62 1.49
N ASN A 168 15.19 27.44 1.94
CA ASN A 168 15.54 26.32 1.07
C ASN A 168 14.31 25.77 0.32
N LEU A 169 13.15 25.74 0.97
CA LEU A 169 11.87 25.33 0.38
C LEU A 169 11.48 26.26 -0.79
N ASN A 170 11.42 27.57 -0.52
CA ASN A 170 11.12 28.59 -1.52
C ASN A 170 12.15 28.62 -2.66
N LEU A 171 13.44 28.41 -2.35
CA LEU A 171 14.50 28.27 -3.36
C LEU A 171 14.26 27.03 -4.24
N GLY A 172 13.96 25.88 -3.64
CA GLY A 172 13.69 24.63 -4.33
C GLY A 172 12.50 24.74 -5.28
N LEU A 173 11.40 25.34 -4.84
CA LEU A 173 10.21 25.56 -5.67
C LEU A 173 10.50 26.47 -6.87
N ARG A 174 11.09 27.64 -6.63
CA ARG A 174 11.40 28.61 -7.70
C ARG A 174 12.39 28.05 -8.72
N ARG A 175 13.51 27.47 -8.25
CA ARG A 175 14.51 26.86 -9.15
C ARG A 175 13.96 25.60 -9.83
N GLY A 176 13.08 24.84 -9.18
CA GLY A 176 12.47 23.64 -9.75
C GLY A 176 11.68 23.93 -11.02
N PHE A 177 10.84 24.97 -11.02
CA PHE A 177 10.10 25.39 -12.22
C PHE A 177 11.01 25.97 -13.32
N GLU A 178 12.03 26.76 -12.96
CA GLU A 178 13.07 27.22 -13.89
C GLU A 178 13.77 26.03 -14.58
N ILE A 179 14.21 25.04 -13.80
CA ILE A 179 14.88 23.82 -14.28
C ILE A 179 13.95 22.99 -15.19
N PHE A 180 12.66 22.90 -14.86
CA PHE A 180 11.66 22.20 -15.69
C PHE A 180 11.44 22.91 -17.03
N GLN A 181 11.30 24.24 -17.03
CA GLN A 181 11.20 25.04 -18.26
C GLN A 181 12.47 24.92 -19.11
N GLN A 182 13.63 24.97 -18.46
CA GLN A 182 14.93 24.87 -19.13
C GLN A 182 15.15 23.49 -19.79
N MET A 183 14.67 22.41 -19.18
CA MET A 183 14.67 21.08 -19.79
C MET A 183 13.94 21.06 -21.15
N GLY A 184 12.83 21.79 -21.25
CA GLY A 184 12.09 21.98 -22.50
C GLY A 184 12.84 22.83 -23.53
N ILE A 185 13.52 23.90 -23.09
CA ILE A 185 14.36 24.74 -23.95
C ILE A 185 15.54 23.93 -24.51
N ASP A 186 16.18 23.11 -23.68
CA ASP A 186 17.28 22.21 -24.04
C ASP A 186 16.80 21.01 -24.89
N ARG A 187 15.49 20.91 -25.18
CA ARG A 187 14.82 19.85 -25.95
C ARG A 187 15.04 18.44 -25.39
N VAL A 188 15.26 18.33 -24.08
CA VAL A 188 15.40 17.03 -23.41
C VAL A 188 14.01 16.47 -23.15
N ALA A 189 13.69 15.32 -23.74
CA ALA A 189 12.37 14.70 -23.60
C ALA A 189 12.03 14.43 -22.11
N PRO A 190 10.90 14.91 -21.59
CA PRO A 190 10.44 14.59 -20.25
C PRO A 190 10.02 13.11 -20.16
N ASN A 191 9.96 12.57 -18.94
CA ASN A 191 9.38 11.27 -18.67
C ASN A 191 8.40 11.34 -17.48
N GLU A 192 7.80 10.20 -17.14
CA GLU A 192 6.81 10.08 -16.06
C GLU A 192 7.34 10.58 -14.69
N ALA A 193 8.65 10.43 -14.40
CA ALA A 193 9.26 10.96 -13.19
C ALA A 193 9.48 12.49 -13.26
N THR A 194 9.77 13.04 -14.45
CA THR A 194 9.89 14.48 -14.69
C THR A 194 8.57 15.19 -14.36
N PHE A 195 7.47 14.74 -14.98
CA PHE A 195 6.14 15.31 -14.76
C PHE A 195 5.65 15.11 -13.32
N THR A 196 5.86 13.93 -12.73
CA THR A 196 5.51 13.68 -11.32
C THR A 196 6.26 14.63 -10.36
N SER A 197 7.54 14.92 -10.63
CA SER A 197 8.29 15.89 -9.82
C SER A 197 7.79 17.32 -10.02
N ALA A 198 7.44 17.71 -11.25
CA ALA A 198 6.84 19.01 -11.55
C ALA A 198 5.44 19.17 -10.91
N ALA A 199 4.59 18.15 -10.94
CA ALA A 199 3.28 18.16 -10.27
C ALA A 199 3.42 18.29 -8.74
N ARG A 200 4.45 17.67 -8.15
CA ARG A 200 4.79 17.87 -6.73
C ARG A 200 5.26 19.30 -6.43
N LEU A 201 6.04 19.93 -7.31
CA LEU A 201 6.42 21.35 -7.18
C LEU A 201 5.19 22.27 -7.25
N ALA A 202 4.23 21.97 -8.13
CA ALA A 202 2.99 22.73 -8.26
C ALA A 202 2.11 22.63 -7.01
N ALA A 203 1.80 21.41 -6.55
CA ALA A 203 1.01 21.19 -5.33
C ALA A 203 1.68 21.78 -4.07
N ALA A 204 3.01 21.79 -4.04
CA ALA A 204 3.80 22.43 -2.99
C ALA A 204 3.76 23.96 -3.00
N MET A 205 3.59 24.59 -4.17
CA MET A 205 3.22 26.01 -4.29
C MET A 205 1.72 26.27 -4.04
N GLU A 206 1.02 25.30 -3.46
CA GLU A 206 -0.43 25.28 -3.26
C GLU A 206 -1.25 25.47 -4.55
N ASP A 207 -0.71 25.04 -5.68
CA ASP A 207 -1.36 25.04 -6.99
C ASP A 207 -1.67 23.61 -7.50
N PRO A 208 -2.78 22.98 -7.03
CA PRO A 208 -3.22 21.68 -7.53
C PRO A 208 -3.76 21.75 -8.97
N GLU A 209 -4.15 22.93 -9.47
CA GLU A 209 -4.61 23.12 -10.85
C GLU A 209 -3.45 22.92 -11.82
N MET A 210 -2.33 23.60 -11.58
CA MET A 210 -1.09 23.39 -12.34
C MET A 210 -0.58 21.96 -12.19
N ALA A 211 -0.72 21.34 -11.01
CA ALA A 211 -0.37 19.93 -10.83
C ALA A 211 -1.21 19.02 -11.74
N PHE A 212 -2.52 19.26 -11.87
CA PHE A 212 -3.40 18.45 -12.71
C PHE A 212 -3.15 18.69 -14.21
N GLU A 213 -2.97 19.94 -14.63
CA GLU A 213 -2.62 20.30 -16.01
C GLU A 213 -1.27 19.71 -16.45
N LEU A 214 -0.32 19.55 -15.54
CA LEU A 214 0.92 18.82 -15.80
C LEU A 214 0.68 17.33 -16.04
N VAL A 215 -0.29 16.70 -15.36
CA VAL A 215 -0.65 15.30 -15.59
C VAL A 215 -1.43 15.12 -16.89
N LYS A 216 -2.40 16.00 -17.20
CA LYS A 216 -3.12 16.02 -18.49
C LYS A 216 -2.14 16.13 -19.67
N LYS A 217 -1.06 16.92 -19.52
CA LYS A 217 0.01 17.01 -20.52
C LYS A 217 0.75 15.70 -20.72
N MET A 218 0.91 14.83 -19.72
CA MET A 218 1.58 13.53 -19.88
C MET A 218 0.91 12.70 -20.99
N THR A 219 -0.42 12.68 -21.01
CA THR A 219 -1.23 12.01 -22.04
C THR A 219 -0.95 12.59 -23.44
N SER A 220 -0.79 13.91 -23.58
CA SER A 220 -0.44 14.54 -24.88
C SER A 220 1.00 14.28 -25.35
N TYR A 221 1.87 13.74 -24.49
CA TYR A 221 3.23 13.32 -24.81
C TYR A 221 3.35 11.77 -24.94
N ASP A 222 2.22 11.06 -25.00
CA ASP A 222 2.15 9.59 -24.99
C ASP A 222 2.84 8.93 -23.77
N ILE A 223 2.93 9.67 -22.66
CA ILE A 223 3.51 9.19 -21.40
C ILE A 223 2.36 8.75 -20.48
N PRO A 224 2.21 7.44 -20.19
CA PRO A 224 1.15 6.97 -19.31
C PRO A 224 1.40 7.49 -17.87
N PRO A 225 0.46 8.24 -17.28
CA PRO A 225 0.55 8.69 -15.90
C PRO A 225 0.40 7.50 -14.93
N LYS A 226 0.89 7.67 -13.71
CA LYS A 226 0.77 6.68 -12.62
C LYS A 226 0.00 7.28 -11.46
N LEU A 227 -0.44 6.45 -10.51
CA LEU A 227 -1.10 6.91 -9.28
C LEU A 227 -0.33 8.06 -8.60
N ARG A 228 0.99 7.89 -8.44
CA ARG A 228 1.91 8.90 -7.89
C ARG A 228 1.98 10.24 -8.65
N SER A 229 1.56 10.27 -9.91
CA SER A 229 1.50 11.48 -10.72
C SER A 229 0.25 12.29 -10.39
N TYR A 230 -0.86 11.63 -10.03
CA TYR A 230 -2.12 12.25 -9.62
C TYR A 230 -2.18 12.66 -8.14
N GLU A 231 -1.48 11.93 -7.25
CA GLU A 231 -1.35 12.25 -5.81
C GLU A 231 -1.29 13.77 -5.51
N PRO A 232 -0.43 14.59 -6.17
CA PRO A 232 -0.25 15.99 -5.79
C PRO A 232 -1.47 16.87 -6.12
N ALA A 233 -2.14 16.58 -7.24
CA ALA A 233 -3.36 17.28 -7.64
C ALA A 233 -4.53 16.85 -6.75
N LEU A 234 -4.74 15.54 -6.60
CA LEU A 234 -5.85 14.97 -5.84
C LEU A 234 -5.83 15.44 -4.38
N PHE A 235 -4.73 15.19 -3.66
CA PHE A 235 -4.61 15.60 -2.26
C PHE A 235 -4.59 17.12 -2.10
N GLY A 236 -4.09 17.86 -3.10
CA GLY A 236 -4.12 19.31 -3.10
C GLY A 236 -5.55 19.88 -3.18
N PHE A 237 -6.41 19.34 -4.06
CA PHE A 237 -7.83 19.71 -4.10
C PHE A 237 -8.59 19.25 -2.85
N CYS A 238 -8.32 18.04 -2.33
CA CYS A 238 -8.89 17.58 -1.07
C CYS A 238 -8.53 18.52 0.10
N LYS A 239 -7.26 18.94 0.22
CA LYS A 239 -6.81 19.90 1.26
C LYS A 239 -7.51 21.26 1.15
N LYS A 240 -7.87 21.69 -0.06
CA LYS A 240 -8.60 22.95 -0.30
C LYS A 240 -10.13 22.85 -0.18
N GLY A 241 -10.69 21.64 -0.06
CA GLY A 241 -12.14 21.43 -0.10
C GLY A 241 -12.75 21.53 -1.50
N GLU A 242 -11.95 21.52 -2.57
CA GLU A 242 -12.41 21.68 -3.96
C GLU A 242 -12.96 20.35 -4.52
N ALA A 243 -14.12 19.92 -4.01
CA ALA A 243 -14.74 18.61 -4.29
C ALA A 243 -14.91 18.30 -5.79
N ASP A 244 -15.48 19.21 -6.58
CA ASP A 244 -15.74 18.96 -8.01
C ASP A 244 -14.46 18.68 -8.81
N LYS A 245 -13.37 19.38 -8.50
CA LYS A 245 -12.07 19.16 -9.17
C LYS A 245 -11.39 17.89 -8.70
N ALA A 246 -11.51 17.52 -7.43
CA ALA A 246 -11.04 16.22 -6.96
C ALA A 246 -11.75 15.06 -7.68
N TYR A 247 -13.05 15.19 -7.97
CA TYR A 247 -13.77 14.22 -8.81
C TYR A 247 -13.36 14.28 -10.29
N GLU A 248 -13.00 15.44 -10.84
CA GLU A 248 -12.41 15.54 -12.20
C GLU A 248 -11.06 14.80 -12.28
N VAL A 249 -10.21 14.94 -11.27
CA VAL A 249 -8.93 14.22 -11.15
C VAL A 249 -9.17 12.71 -11.10
N ASP A 250 -10.10 12.25 -10.26
CA ASP A 250 -10.44 10.83 -10.13
C ASP A 250 -11.08 10.25 -11.41
N ALA A 251 -11.96 10.99 -12.08
CA ALA A 251 -12.51 10.60 -13.38
C ALA A 251 -11.40 10.47 -14.45
N HIS A 252 -10.43 11.38 -14.45
CA HIS A 252 -9.26 11.29 -15.34
C HIS A 252 -8.33 10.12 -14.99
N MET A 253 -8.16 9.79 -13.70
CA MET A 253 -7.43 8.60 -13.26
C MET A 253 -8.06 7.33 -13.84
N VAL A 254 -9.37 7.16 -13.68
CA VAL A 254 -10.13 6.03 -14.24
C VAL A 254 -10.03 5.99 -15.77
N ALA A 255 -10.18 7.12 -16.45
CA ALA A 255 -10.04 7.21 -17.91
C ALA A 255 -8.62 6.87 -18.40
N SER A 256 -7.59 7.05 -17.57
CA SER A 256 -6.19 6.70 -17.86
C SER A 256 -5.83 5.26 -17.44
N GLY A 257 -6.79 4.47 -16.96
CA GLY A 257 -6.55 3.12 -16.44
C GLY A 257 -5.79 3.09 -15.11
N VAL A 258 -5.77 4.20 -14.36
CA VAL A 258 -5.12 4.31 -13.05
C VAL A 258 -6.17 4.13 -11.95
N SER A 259 -6.08 3.02 -11.22
CA SER A 259 -6.93 2.76 -10.05
C SER A 259 -6.39 3.47 -8.80
N ALA A 260 -7.29 4.07 -8.03
CA ALA A 260 -7.02 4.62 -6.71
C ALA A 260 -6.77 3.52 -5.67
N GLU A 261 -5.80 3.71 -4.76
CA GLU A 261 -5.59 2.86 -3.59
C GLU A 261 -6.37 3.41 -2.38
N GLU A 262 -6.21 2.78 -1.21
CA GLU A 262 -6.90 3.22 0.02
C GLU A 262 -6.67 4.72 0.36
N PRO A 263 -5.46 5.29 0.29
CA PRO A 263 -5.24 6.69 0.70
C PRO A 263 -6.02 7.69 -0.15
N GLU A 264 -6.08 7.48 -1.47
CA GLU A 264 -6.80 8.35 -2.40
C GLU A 264 -8.31 8.21 -2.20
N LEU A 265 -8.81 6.98 -2.06
CA LEU A 265 -10.23 6.71 -1.77
C LEU A 265 -10.66 7.28 -0.40
N ALA A 266 -9.81 7.20 0.62
CA ALA A 266 -10.08 7.76 1.94
C ALA A 266 -10.10 9.30 1.92
N ALA A 267 -9.24 9.94 1.13
CA ALA A 267 -9.24 11.39 0.94
C ALA A 267 -10.48 11.87 0.17
N LEU A 268 -10.85 11.18 -0.92
CA LEU A 268 -12.10 11.44 -1.65
C LEU A 268 -13.34 11.20 -0.79
N LEU A 269 -13.33 10.16 0.04
CA LEU A 269 -14.39 9.88 1.01
C LEU A 269 -14.52 11.03 2.01
N GLN A 270 -13.44 11.42 2.69
CA GLN A 270 -13.46 12.55 3.65
C GLN A 270 -13.96 13.84 2.99
N LEU A 271 -13.50 14.15 1.78
CA LEU A 271 -13.97 15.31 1.01
C LEU A 271 -15.46 15.22 0.64
N SER A 272 -15.97 14.01 0.38
CA SER A 272 -17.40 13.75 0.15
C SER A 272 -18.24 13.97 1.41
N LEU A 273 -17.71 13.61 2.59
CA LEU A 273 -18.33 13.91 3.89
C LEU A 273 -18.39 15.42 4.12
N ASP A 274 -17.26 16.12 3.95
CA ASP A 274 -17.13 17.56 4.21
C ASP A 274 -17.97 18.41 3.25
N ALA A 275 -18.23 17.90 2.03
CA ALA A 275 -19.12 18.49 1.03
C ALA A 275 -20.59 18.00 1.13
N GLU A 276 -20.93 17.18 2.13
CA GLU A 276 -22.25 16.56 2.35
C GLU A 276 -22.84 15.77 1.15
N ARG A 277 -21.97 15.23 0.27
CA ARG A 277 -22.36 14.51 -0.96
C ARG A 277 -22.56 13.02 -0.72
N GLY A 278 -23.73 12.65 -0.19
CA GLY A 278 -24.06 11.27 0.18
C GLY A 278 -24.00 10.25 -0.98
N ASP A 279 -24.24 10.67 -2.21
CA ASP A 279 -24.07 9.87 -3.43
C ASP A 279 -22.59 9.49 -3.65
N LYS A 280 -21.68 10.47 -3.53
CA LYS A 280 -20.24 10.25 -3.64
C LYS A 280 -19.68 9.45 -2.47
N VAL A 281 -20.21 9.62 -1.27
CA VAL A 281 -19.89 8.72 -0.14
C VAL A 281 -20.25 7.27 -0.46
N TYR A 282 -21.44 7.01 -1.00
CA TYR A 282 -21.86 5.65 -1.40
C TYR A 282 -20.93 5.06 -2.46
N GLU A 283 -20.59 5.84 -3.49
CA GLU A 283 -19.65 5.46 -4.55
C GLU A 283 -18.27 5.10 -3.99
N MET A 284 -17.68 5.94 -3.12
CA MET A 284 -16.37 5.69 -2.53
C MET A 284 -16.37 4.44 -1.62
N LEU A 285 -17.45 4.20 -0.86
CA LEU A 285 -17.59 2.98 -0.05
C LEU A 285 -17.66 1.72 -0.93
N HIS A 286 -18.33 1.76 -2.08
CA HIS A 286 -18.33 0.63 -3.03
C HIS A 286 -16.97 0.40 -3.68
N ARG A 287 -16.19 1.46 -3.94
CA ARG A 287 -14.81 1.35 -4.43
C ARG A 287 -13.90 0.74 -3.37
N LEU A 288 -13.96 1.22 -2.12
CA LEU A 288 -13.23 0.63 -0.98
C LEU A 288 -13.57 -0.86 -0.79
N ARG A 289 -14.85 -1.24 -0.90
CA ARG A 289 -15.28 -2.65 -0.86
C ARG A 289 -14.63 -3.49 -1.98
N ALA A 290 -14.57 -2.94 -3.20
CA ALA A 290 -14.05 -3.66 -4.37
C ALA A 290 -12.52 -3.76 -4.40
N THR A 291 -11.79 -2.68 -4.12
CA THR A 291 -10.32 -2.64 -4.27
C THR A 291 -9.56 -2.90 -2.97
N VAL A 292 -10.06 -2.42 -1.83
CA VAL A 292 -9.34 -2.48 -0.53
C VAL A 292 -9.82 -3.65 0.33
N ARG A 293 -11.13 -3.94 0.33
CA ARG A 293 -11.84 -4.99 1.11
C ARG A 293 -11.77 -4.84 2.63
N GLN A 294 -10.60 -4.62 3.20
CA GLN A 294 -10.35 -4.40 4.63
C GLN A 294 -9.63 -3.06 4.83
N VAL A 295 -10.33 -2.07 5.38
CA VAL A 295 -9.80 -0.71 5.53
C VAL A 295 -8.94 -0.55 6.79
N SER A 296 -8.02 0.40 6.75
CA SER A 296 -7.21 0.84 7.89
C SER A 296 -8.06 1.49 9.01
N GLU A 297 -7.48 1.60 10.20
CA GLU A 297 -8.11 2.30 11.33
C GLU A 297 -8.41 3.78 11.00
N SER A 298 -7.52 4.46 10.25
CA SER A 298 -7.73 5.84 9.78
C SER A 298 -8.98 5.97 8.93
N THR A 299 -9.13 5.11 7.93
CA THR A 299 -10.31 5.09 7.05
C THR A 299 -11.57 4.65 7.81
N THR A 300 -11.44 3.71 8.76
CA THR A 300 -12.52 3.29 9.65
C THR A 300 -13.10 4.48 10.43
N VAL A 301 -12.26 5.37 10.96
CA VAL A 301 -12.72 6.58 11.67
C VAL A 301 -13.51 7.51 10.73
N VAL A 302 -13.10 7.65 9.46
CA VAL A 302 -13.84 8.44 8.45
C VAL A 302 -15.21 7.81 8.18
N VAL A 303 -15.27 6.50 7.95
CA VAL A 303 -16.54 5.77 7.73
C VAL A 303 -17.46 5.88 8.95
N GLU A 304 -16.93 5.75 10.18
CA GLU A 304 -17.70 5.96 11.40
C GLU A 304 -18.20 7.40 11.56
N SER A 305 -17.41 8.38 11.12
CA SER A 305 -17.81 9.80 11.14
C SER A 305 -19.01 10.05 10.23
N TRP A 306 -19.00 9.48 9.01
CA TRP A 306 -20.14 9.54 8.10
C TRP A 306 -21.42 9.02 8.74
N PHE A 307 -21.44 7.77 9.21
CA PHE A 307 -22.66 7.17 9.77
C PHE A 307 -23.10 7.80 11.11
N LYS A 308 -22.25 8.57 11.78
CA LYS A 308 -22.62 9.37 12.96
C LYS A 308 -23.07 10.79 12.60
N SER A 309 -22.89 11.23 11.36
CA SER A 309 -23.29 12.56 10.87
C SER A 309 -24.81 12.67 10.69
N ASN A 310 -25.34 13.89 10.80
CA ASN A 310 -26.75 14.16 10.50
C ASN A 310 -27.07 13.94 9.01
N ALA A 311 -26.15 14.25 8.10
CA ALA A 311 -26.34 14.03 6.66
C ALA A 311 -26.67 12.57 6.34
N SER A 312 -25.95 11.62 6.95
CA SER A 312 -26.19 10.18 6.74
C SER A 312 -27.59 9.69 7.15
N ALA A 313 -28.32 10.43 7.99
CA ALA A 313 -29.66 10.07 8.43
C ALA A 313 -30.76 10.43 7.39
N GLU A 314 -30.47 11.37 6.48
CA GLU A 314 -31.44 11.94 5.53
C GLU A 314 -31.26 11.43 4.09
N VAL A 315 -30.09 10.89 3.74
CA VAL A 315 -29.72 10.47 2.37
C VAL A 315 -30.43 9.21 1.85
N GLY A 316 -31.11 8.45 2.70
CA GLY A 316 -31.73 7.18 2.32
C GLY A 316 -33.22 7.26 1.98
N GLU A 317 -33.71 6.25 1.27
CA GLU A 317 -35.11 6.15 0.88
C GLU A 317 -35.94 5.37 1.92
N GLU A 318 -37.17 5.83 2.20
CA GLU A 318 -38.10 5.12 3.10
C GLU A 318 -38.77 3.92 2.43
N ASN A 319 -39.01 4.00 1.12
CA ASN A 319 -39.71 3.00 0.33
C ASN A 319 -38.87 2.66 -0.90
N TRP A 320 -38.34 1.44 -0.97
CA TRP A 320 -37.51 0.97 -2.07
C TRP A 320 -38.05 -0.34 -2.66
N ASP A 321 -37.64 -0.62 -3.90
CA ASP A 321 -37.99 -1.86 -4.59
C ASP A 321 -37.14 -3.03 -4.04
N VAL A 322 -37.73 -3.82 -3.14
CA VAL A 322 -37.11 -5.02 -2.56
C VAL A 322 -36.76 -6.07 -3.63
N GLY A 323 -37.46 -6.08 -4.77
CA GLY A 323 -37.14 -6.93 -5.92
C GLY A 323 -35.79 -6.54 -6.54
N LYS A 324 -35.62 -5.26 -6.87
CA LYS A 324 -34.36 -4.72 -7.41
C LYS A 324 -33.19 -4.86 -6.44
N VAL A 325 -33.41 -4.68 -5.14
CA VAL A 325 -32.34 -4.91 -4.14
C VAL A 325 -31.91 -6.38 -4.14
N LYS A 326 -32.85 -7.34 -4.19
CA LYS A 326 -32.53 -8.77 -4.29
C LYS A 326 -31.83 -9.12 -5.60
N GLU A 327 -32.28 -8.55 -6.71
CA GLU A 327 -31.64 -8.71 -8.02
C GLU A 327 -30.19 -8.20 -8.00
N GLY A 328 -29.95 -7.01 -7.45
CA GLY A 328 -28.61 -6.44 -7.26
C GLY A 328 -27.70 -7.31 -6.37
N ILE A 329 -28.23 -7.96 -5.33
CA ILE A 329 -27.47 -8.92 -4.51
C ILE A 329 -27.01 -10.13 -5.34
N VAL A 330 -27.88 -10.68 -6.18
CA VAL A 330 -27.56 -11.83 -7.03
C VAL A 330 -26.56 -11.42 -8.12
N GLN A 331 -26.80 -10.30 -8.81
CA GLN A 331 -25.90 -9.79 -9.85
C GLN A 331 -24.53 -9.39 -9.30
N GLY A 332 -24.44 -8.94 -8.05
CA GLY A 332 -23.20 -8.58 -7.38
C GLY A 332 -22.35 -9.75 -6.87
N GLY A 333 -22.78 -11.01 -7.04
CA GLY A 333 -22.10 -12.19 -6.47
C GLY A 333 -22.31 -12.37 -4.96
N GLY A 334 -23.29 -11.68 -4.38
CA GLY A 334 -23.58 -11.70 -2.95
C GLY A 334 -22.87 -10.62 -2.12
N GLY A 335 -23.46 -10.28 -0.96
CA GLY A 335 -22.86 -9.40 0.04
C GLY A 335 -23.00 -7.88 -0.20
N TRP A 336 -23.52 -7.42 -1.34
CA TRP A 336 -23.80 -6.00 -1.64
C TRP A 336 -24.86 -5.89 -2.76
N HIS A 337 -25.51 -4.72 -2.92
CA HIS A 337 -26.61 -4.54 -3.89
C HIS A 337 -26.48 -3.34 -4.84
N GLY A 338 -25.73 -2.28 -4.47
CA GLY A 338 -25.44 -1.13 -5.35
C GLY A 338 -26.62 -0.21 -5.69
N GLN A 339 -27.77 -0.34 -5.01
CA GLN A 339 -29.00 0.42 -5.31
C GLN A 339 -29.15 1.74 -4.53
N GLY A 340 -28.06 2.28 -3.97
CA GLY A 340 -28.11 3.50 -3.13
C GLY A 340 -28.39 3.21 -1.64
N TRP A 341 -28.68 4.28 -0.89
CA TRP A 341 -28.96 4.23 0.55
C TRP A 341 -30.40 3.79 0.85
N LEU A 342 -30.55 2.80 1.73
CA LEU A 342 -31.86 2.25 2.12
C LEU A 342 -32.18 2.59 3.58
N GLY A 343 -33.43 2.97 3.86
CA GLY A 343 -33.90 3.38 5.18
C GLY A 343 -33.65 4.85 5.48
N LYS A 344 -34.32 5.38 6.51
CA LYS A 344 -34.12 6.74 7.01
C LYS A 344 -33.98 6.80 8.52
N GLY A 345 -33.39 7.90 8.99
CA GLY A 345 -33.14 8.17 10.39
C GLY A 345 -31.73 7.81 10.82
N LYS A 346 -31.43 7.99 12.10
CA LYS A 346 -30.07 7.88 12.63
C LYS A 346 -29.57 6.44 12.64
N TRP A 347 -28.38 6.23 12.09
CA TRP A 347 -27.70 4.94 12.11
C TRP A 347 -27.23 4.56 13.51
N ALA A 348 -27.36 3.27 13.86
CA ALA A 348 -26.81 2.69 15.08
C ALA A 348 -25.38 2.19 14.81
N VAL A 349 -24.37 3.01 15.10
CA VAL A 349 -22.96 2.73 14.79
C VAL A 349 -22.22 2.12 15.99
N VAL A 350 -21.81 0.86 15.89
CA VAL A 350 -21.16 0.11 16.98
C VAL A 350 -19.91 -0.63 16.46
N ARG A 351 -18.77 -0.44 17.12
CA ARG A 351 -17.58 -1.28 16.90
C ARG A 351 -17.79 -2.65 17.53
N THR A 352 -17.65 -3.69 16.73
CA THR A 352 -17.97 -5.07 17.12
C THR A 352 -16.94 -6.06 16.55
N ARG A 353 -17.19 -7.36 16.73
CA ARG A 353 -16.41 -8.47 16.19
C ARG A 353 -17.35 -9.52 15.62
N MET A 354 -16.82 -10.36 14.75
CA MET A 354 -17.52 -11.56 14.26
C MET A 354 -17.10 -12.77 15.11
N ASP A 355 -17.99 -13.77 15.22
CA ASP A 355 -17.65 -15.10 15.72
C ASP A 355 -17.00 -15.98 14.63
N GLU A 356 -16.73 -17.26 14.94
CA GLU A 356 -16.07 -18.19 14.02
C GLU A 356 -16.99 -18.60 12.85
N GLU A 357 -18.31 -18.48 13.04
CA GLU A 357 -19.37 -18.72 12.07
C GLU A 357 -19.69 -17.50 11.17
N GLY A 358 -19.08 -16.34 11.44
CA GLY A 358 -19.26 -15.10 10.68
C GLY A 358 -20.46 -14.25 11.11
N THR A 359 -20.99 -14.46 12.31
CA THR A 359 -22.11 -13.72 12.92
C THR A 359 -21.62 -12.49 13.70
N CYS A 360 -22.36 -11.39 13.60
CA CYS A 360 -22.04 -10.13 14.27
C CYS A 360 -22.50 -10.14 15.73
N HIS A 361 -21.59 -9.96 16.68
CA HIS A 361 -21.95 -9.87 18.11
C HIS A 361 -22.84 -8.67 18.49
N SER A 362 -23.04 -7.68 17.59
CA SER A 362 -23.84 -6.48 17.89
C SER A 362 -25.27 -6.54 17.36
N CYS A 363 -25.52 -7.20 16.23
CA CYS A 363 -26.85 -7.25 15.60
C CYS A 363 -27.36 -8.67 15.32
N GLY A 364 -26.53 -9.70 15.52
CA GLY A 364 -26.91 -11.10 15.23
C GLY A 364 -26.96 -11.46 13.74
N GLU A 365 -26.70 -10.51 12.83
CA GLU A 365 -26.62 -10.77 11.40
C GLU A 365 -25.37 -11.57 11.03
N ARG A 366 -25.50 -12.49 10.07
CA ARG A 366 -24.40 -13.33 9.58
C ARG A 366 -23.91 -12.85 8.21
N LEU A 367 -22.59 -12.72 8.07
CA LEU A 367 -21.98 -12.35 6.80
C LEU A 367 -22.23 -13.41 5.71
N VAL A 368 -22.21 -12.92 4.47
CA VAL A 368 -22.33 -13.74 3.27
C VAL A 368 -20.95 -14.26 2.87
N SER A 369 -20.87 -15.53 2.48
CA SER A 369 -19.72 -16.04 1.73
C SER A 369 -19.86 -15.57 0.29
N ILE A 370 -18.93 -14.72 -0.16
CA ILE A 370 -18.95 -14.15 -1.51
C ILE A 370 -18.16 -15.10 -2.41
N ASP A 371 -18.82 -15.64 -3.43
CA ASP A 371 -18.20 -16.51 -4.42
C ASP A 371 -17.24 -15.71 -5.31
N ILE A 372 -16.13 -16.34 -5.71
CA ILE A 372 -15.19 -15.77 -6.70
C ILE A 372 -15.70 -16.18 -8.09
N ASP A 373 -15.73 -15.25 -9.04
CA ASP A 373 -16.15 -15.54 -10.41
C ASP A 373 -15.23 -16.63 -11.03
N PRO A 374 -15.78 -17.75 -11.54
CA PRO A 374 -15.00 -18.72 -12.30
C PRO A 374 -14.21 -18.11 -13.45
N LEU A 375 -14.73 -17.08 -14.13
CA LEU A 375 -14.02 -16.39 -15.21
C LEU A 375 -12.83 -15.57 -14.69
N GLU A 376 -12.97 -14.90 -13.54
CA GLU A 376 -11.84 -14.23 -12.86
C GLU A 376 -10.78 -15.26 -12.46
N THR A 377 -11.20 -16.43 -11.98
CA THR A 377 -10.32 -17.54 -11.59
C THR A 377 -9.52 -18.08 -12.78
N GLU A 378 -10.16 -18.30 -13.94
CA GLU A 378 -9.48 -18.75 -15.18
C GLU A 378 -8.54 -17.68 -15.76
N ASN A 379 -8.95 -16.40 -15.71
CA ASN A 379 -8.10 -15.28 -16.11
C ASN A 379 -6.86 -15.15 -15.20
N PHE A 380 -7.04 -15.35 -13.89
CA PHE A 380 -5.95 -15.40 -12.91
C PHE A 380 -5.02 -16.59 -13.18
N ALA A 381 -5.54 -17.80 -13.38
CA ALA A 381 -4.75 -19.00 -13.67
C ALA A 381 -3.93 -18.85 -14.97
N SER A 382 -4.54 -18.30 -16.02
CA SER A 382 -3.86 -17.98 -17.29
C SER A 382 -2.74 -16.94 -17.10
N SER A 383 -3.01 -15.89 -16.32
CA SER A 383 -2.01 -14.86 -15.99
C SER A 383 -0.85 -15.41 -15.14
N LEU A 384 -1.15 -16.28 -14.18
CA LEU A 384 -0.18 -16.97 -13.34
C LEU A 384 0.74 -17.85 -14.18
N SER A 385 0.17 -18.68 -15.07
CA SER A 385 0.92 -19.53 -16.00
C SER A 385 1.85 -18.71 -16.91
N ASN A 386 1.39 -17.56 -17.42
CA ASN A 386 2.20 -16.67 -18.25
C ASN A 386 3.37 -16.05 -17.46
N LEU A 387 3.13 -15.63 -16.21
CA LEU A 387 4.17 -15.07 -15.33
C LEU A 387 5.20 -16.13 -14.89
N ALA A 388 4.76 -17.36 -14.63
CA ALA A 388 5.64 -18.49 -14.34
C ALA A 388 6.55 -18.78 -15.54
N CYS A 389 5.98 -18.97 -16.75
CA CYS A 389 6.76 -19.23 -17.98
C CYS A 389 7.73 -18.10 -18.37
N GLN A 390 7.55 -16.86 -17.89
CA GLN A 390 8.48 -15.74 -18.09
C GLN A 390 9.65 -15.72 -17.09
N ARG A 391 9.51 -16.35 -15.92
CA ARG A 391 10.48 -16.30 -14.81
C ARG A 391 11.20 -17.62 -14.59
N GLU A 392 10.50 -18.71 -14.79
CA GLU A 392 10.98 -20.09 -14.74
C GLU A 392 11.53 -20.54 -16.10
N ALA A 393 12.25 -21.66 -16.11
CA ALA A 393 12.50 -22.34 -17.37
C ALA A 393 11.18 -22.89 -17.91
N MET A 394 10.69 -22.35 -19.03
CA MET A 394 9.40 -22.73 -19.64
C MET A 394 9.19 -24.25 -19.77
N ALA A 395 10.24 -25.02 -20.07
CA ALA A 395 10.18 -26.48 -20.14
C ALA A 395 9.88 -27.14 -18.78
N ASP A 396 10.39 -26.59 -17.68
CA ASP A 396 10.19 -27.10 -16.33
C ASP A 396 8.76 -26.85 -15.83
N PHE A 397 8.22 -25.65 -16.09
CA PHE A 397 6.83 -25.33 -15.73
C PHE A 397 5.81 -26.09 -16.59
N ASN A 398 6.02 -26.18 -17.91
CA ASN A 398 5.19 -27.00 -18.79
C ASN A 398 5.21 -28.48 -18.35
N SER A 399 6.37 -29.00 -17.94
CA SER A 399 6.48 -30.37 -17.39
C SER A 399 5.67 -30.57 -16.10
N PHE A 400 5.52 -29.53 -15.27
CA PHE A 400 4.62 -29.56 -14.12
C PHE A 400 3.15 -29.55 -14.55
N GLN A 401 2.77 -28.71 -15.52
CA GLN A 401 1.40 -28.68 -16.05
C GLN A 401 0.98 -30.03 -16.66
N GLU A 402 1.82 -30.63 -17.51
CA GLU A 402 1.60 -31.97 -18.05
C GLU A 402 1.52 -33.04 -16.95
N TRP A 403 2.37 -32.95 -15.93
CA TRP A 403 2.33 -33.86 -14.79
C TRP A 403 1.02 -33.71 -14.01
N LEU A 404 0.59 -32.48 -13.73
CA LEU A 404 -0.62 -32.19 -12.95
C LEU A 404 -1.89 -32.68 -13.67
N LEU A 405 -1.96 -32.55 -15.00
CA LEU A 405 -3.06 -33.11 -15.82
C LEU A 405 -3.14 -34.65 -15.76
N GLN A 406 -2.03 -35.33 -15.48
CA GLN A 406 -1.96 -36.80 -15.38
C GLN A 406 -2.14 -37.32 -13.94
N HIS A 407 -2.25 -36.44 -12.93
CA HIS A 407 -2.26 -36.80 -11.51
C HIS A 407 -3.46 -36.20 -10.77
N GLY A 408 -3.69 -36.68 -9.55
CA GLY A 408 -4.85 -36.29 -8.74
C GLY A 408 -6.06 -37.23 -8.93
N PRO A 409 -7.30 -36.77 -8.64
CA PRO A 409 -7.65 -35.45 -8.11
C PRO A 409 -7.08 -35.20 -6.70
N PHE A 410 -6.83 -33.94 -6.37
CA PHE A 410 -6.36 -33.50 -5.05
C PHE A 410 -7.40 -32.61 -4.38
N ASP A 411 -7.62 -32.82 -3.07
CA ASP A 411 -8.51 -31.96 -2.27
C ASP A 411 -7.75 -30.77 -1.64
N ALA A 412 -6.41 -30.80 -1.68
CA ALA A 412 -5.52 -29.79 -1.12
C ALA A 412 -4.11 -29.90 -1.71
N VAL A 413 -3.41 -28.76 -1.74
CA VAL A 413 -1.98 -28.65 -2.08
C VAL A 413 -1.22 -28.15 -0.84
N ILE A 414 0.01 -28.62 -0.65
CA ILE A 414 0.89 -28.27 0.47
C ILE A 414 2.22 -27.77 -0.09
N ASP A 415 2.54 -26.51 0.20
CA ASP A 415 3.92 -26.00 0.21
C ASP A 415 4.69 -26.74 1.32
N GLY A 416 5.47 -27.73 0.90
CA GLY A 416 6.27 -28.54 1.81
C GLY A 416 7.49 -27.80 2.36
N ALA A 417 7.97 -26.74 1.69
CA ALA A 417 9.11 -25.96 2.11
C ALA A 417 8.75 -25.10 3.33
N ASN A 418 7.64 -24.35 3.26
CA ASN A 418 7.10 -23.56 4.35
C ASN A 418 6.65 -24.44 5.52
N VAL A 419 5.81 -25.46 5.28
CA VAL A 419 5.35 -26.36 6.36
C VAL A 419 6.51 -27.07 7.05
N GLY A 420 7.59 -27.41 6.32
CA GLY A 420 8.79 -28.01 6.91
C GLY A 420 9.69 -27.04 7.70
N LEU A 421 9.56 -25.72 7.51
CA LEU A 421 10.43 -24.71 8.12
C LEU A 421 9.73 -23.76 9.11
N ILE A 422 8.41 -23.60 9.04
CA ILE A 422 7.68 -22.66 9.88
C ILE A 422 7.88 -22.98 11.37
N ASN A 423 8.34 -21.98 12.13
CA ASN A 423 8.76 -22.08 13.54
C ASN A 423 9.89 -23.09 13.83
N GLN A 424 10.64 -23.54 12.82
CA GLN A 424 11.75 -24.48 12.97
C GLN A 424 13.11 -23.85 12.63
N ARG A 425 14.18 -24.32 13.27
CA ARG A 425 15.57 -23.95 12.91
C ARG A 425 16.09 -24.72 11.70
N ASN A 426 15.58 -25.93 11.50
CA ASN A 426 15.99 -26.89 10.46
C ASN A 426 14.73 -27.53 9.86
N PHE A 427 14.81 -28.02 8.62
CA PHE A 427 13.68 -28.65 7.94
C PHE A 427 13.18 -29.90 8.70
N SER A 428 11.89 -29.90 9.07
CA SER A 428 11.25 -30.95 9.87
C SER A 428 10.30 -31.83 9.05
N PHE A 429 10.78 -33.00 8.65
CA PHE A 429 9.95 -34.04 8.02
C PHE A 429 8.82 -34.54 8.93
N LEU A 430 8.99 -34.51 10.25
CA LEU A 430 7.95 -34.87 11.23
C LEU A 430 6.78 -33.87 11.20
N GLN A 431 7.09 -32.57 11.12
CA GLN A 431 6.09 -31.52 11.03
C GLN A 431 5.30 -31.64 9.71
N LEU A 432 6.01 -31.76 8.58
CA LEU A 432 5.38 -31.97 7.27
C LEU A 432 4.50 -33.22 7.24
N ASN A 433 4.99 -34.35 7.74
CA ASN A 433 4.21 -35.59 7.79
C ASN A 433 2.96 -35.47 8.68
N SER A 434 3.05 -34.75 9.80
CA SER A 434 1.89 -34.49 10.68
C SER A 434 0.79 -33.73 9.94
N VAL A 435 1.16 -32.64 9.23
CA VAL A 435 0.22 -31.83 8.44
C VAL A 435 -0.37 -32.63 7.27
N VAL A 436 0.46 -33.36 6.50
CA VAL A 436 0.00 -34.23 5.40
C VAL A 436 -1.05 -35.25 5.89
N ASN A 437 -0.80 -35.90 7.02
CA ASN A 437 -1.76 -36.87 7.58
C ASN A 437 -3.03 -36.19 8.13
N ARG A 438 -2.92 -34.97 8.68
CA ARG A 438 -4.10 -34.24 9.17
C ARG A 438 -4.98 -33.75 8.02
N VAL A 439 -4.39 -33.19 6.96
CA VAL A 439 -5.10 -32.79 5.73
C VAL A 439 -5.76 -34.02 5.09
N ARG A 440 -5.05 -35.14 5.00
CA ARG A 440 -5.63 -36.43 4.56
C ARG A 440 -6.81 -36.89 5.42
N GLN A 441 -6.79 -36.65 6.73
CA GLN A 441 -7.94 -36.96 7.60
C GLN A 441 -9.15 -36.05 7.34
N MET A 442 -8.93 -34.81 6.91
CA MET A 442 -9.99 -33.84 6.57
C MET A 442 -10.61 -34.11 5.20
N SER A 443 -9.85 -34.67 4.25
CA SER A 443 -10.40 -35.17 2.98
C SER A 443 -11.59 -36.12 3.21
N PRO A 444 -12.75 -35.92 2.56
CA PRO A 444 -13.89 -36.84 2.62
C PRO A 444 -13.52 -38.24 2.16
N SER A 445 -12.67 -38.34 1.12
CA SER A 445 -12.23 -39.59 0.50
C SER A 445 -10.84 -40.07 0.97
N LYS A 446 -10.27 -39.44 2.01
CA LYS A 446 -8.93 -39.72 2.56
C LYS A 446 -7.80 -39.69 1.51
N ARG A 447 -7.93 -38.82 0.51
CA ARG A 447 -6.90 -38.51 -0.50
C ARG A 447 -5.67 -37.91 0.18
N LEU A 448 -4.49 -38.24 -0.35
CA LEU A 448 -3.27 -37.51 0.01
C LEU A 448 -3.31 -36.12 -0.66
N PRO A 449 -2.90 -35.05 0.03
CA PRO A 449 -2.67 -33.76 -0.61
C PRO A 449 -1.49 -33.83 -1.58
N LEU A 450 -1.49 -32.97 -2.60
CA LEU A 450 -0.30 -32.75 -3.42
C LEU A 450 0.76 -32.02 -2.59
N ILE A 451 1.94 -32.60 -2.44
CA ILE A 451 3.07 -32.00 -1.72
C ILE A 451 4.05 -31.45 -2.77
N VAL A 452 4.33 -30.15 -2.71
CA VAL A 452 5.35 -29.49 -3.54
C VAL A 452 6.62 -29.29 -2.72
N LEU A 453 7.76 -29.75 -3.23
CA LEU A 453 9.06 -29.63 -2.56
C LEU A 453 10.21 -29.49 -3.56
N HIS A 454 11.06 -28.47 -3.42
CA HIS A 454 12.29 -28.36 -4.19
C HIS A 454 13.18 -29.61 -4.14
N SER A 455 13.72 -30.05 -5.28
CA SER A 455 14.51 -31.28 -5.45
C SER A 455 15.65 -31.45 -4.43
N ARG A 456 16.29 -30.35 -4.01
CA ARG A 456 17.32 -30.36 -2.93
C ARG A 456 16.78 -30.87 -1.59
N ARG A 457 15.51 -30.65 -1.27
CA ARG A 457 14.87 -31.14 -0.03
C ARG A 457 14.48 -32.62 -0.13
N VAL A 458 14.10 -33.08 -1.32
CA VAL A 458 13.77 -34.49 -1.60
C VAL A 458 15.02 -35.38 -1.71
N LYS A 459 16.14 -34.84 -2.20
CA LYS A 459 17.39 -35.58 -2.46
C LYS A 459 18.53 -35.27 -1.47
N GLY A 460 18.39 -34.23 -0.63
CA GLY A 460 19.44 -33.73 0.26
C GLY A 460 19.47 -34.32 1.67
N GLY A 461 20.35 -33.78 2.52
CA GLY A 461 20.77 -34.34 3.82
C GLY A 461 19.69 -35.06 4.63
N PRO A 462 18.68 -34.38 5.22
CA PRO A 462 17.72 -35.03 6.11
C PRO A 462 16.79 -36.03 5.41
N ALA A 463 16.64 -35.97 4.08
CA ALA A 463 15.88 -36.95 3.30
C ALA A 463 16.63 -38.29 3.12
N GLN A 464 17.95 -38.33 3.32
CA GLN A 464 18.74 -39.56 3.27
C GLN A 464 18.57 -40.44 4.52
N ASN A 465 17.90 -39.96 5.57
CA ASN A 465 17.47 -40.80 6.69
C ASN A 465 16.51 -41.89 6.15
N PRO A 466 16.71 -43.19 6.43
CA PRO A 466 15.89 -44.28 5.88
C PRO A 466 14.38 -44.09 6.05
N ASN A 467 13.93 -43.54 7.18
CA ASN A 467 12.51 -43.31 7.44
C ASN A 467 11.94 -42.19 6.55
N ASN A 468 12.67 -41.10 6.40
CA ASN A 468 12.27 -39.97 5.55
C ASN A 468 12.33 -40.33 4.07
N LYS A 469 13.34 -41.12 3.65
CA LYS A 469 13.45 -41.66 2.30
C LYS A 469 12.24 -42.53 1.95
N LYS A 470 11.89 -43.49 2.82
CA LYS A 470 10.71 -44.35 2.65
C LYS A 470 9.41 -43.53 2.59
N LEU A 471 9.29 -42.48 3.41
CA LEU A 471 8.14 -41.58 3.40
C LEU A 471 8.00 -40.82 2.06
N LEU A 472 9.09 -40.21 1.57
CA LEU A 472 9.13 -39.51 0.29
C LEU A 472 8.86 -40.45 -0.89
N GLU A 473 9.43 -41.66 -0.89
CA GLU A 473 9.15 -42.68 -1.90
C GLU A 473 7.68 -43.12 -1.90
N ASN A 474 7.06 -43.25 -0.72
CA ASN A 474 5.63 -43.56 -0.62
C ASN A 474 4.77 -42.44 -1.21
N TRP A 475 5.00 -41.17 -0.85
CA TRP A 475 4.24 -40.05 -1.43
C TRP A 475 4.43 -39.96 -2.95
N ARG A 476 5.66 -40.16 -3.45
CA ARG A 476 5.94 -40.18 -4.89
C ARG A 476 5.23 -41.31 -5.62
N LYS A 477 5.23 -42.53 -5.06
CA LYS A 477 4.50 -43.69 -5.62
C LYS A 477 2.98 -43.51 -5.59
N SER A 478 2.47 -42.73 -4.64
CA SER A 478 1.06 -42.36 -4.57
C SER A 478 0.68 -41.17 -5.47
N GLY A 479 1.59 -40.67 -6.32
CA GLY A 479 1.34 -39.50 -7.17
C GLY A 479 1.13 -38.19 -6.39
N ALA A 480 1.52 -38.14 -5.11
CA ALA A 480 1.19 -37.07 -4.17
C ALA A 480 2.40 -36.20 -3.78
N LEU A 481 3.53 -36.33 -4.48
CA LEU A 481 4.74 -35.52 -4.28
C LEU A 481 5.29 -35.08 -5.64
N TYR A 482 5.26 -33.78 -5.90
CA TYR A 482 5.99 -33.16 -6.99
C TYR A 482 7.31 -32.58 -6.47
N ALA A 483 8.42 -32.90 -7.15
CA ALA A 483 9.76 -32.48 -6.77
C ALA A 483 10.26 -31.42 -7.76
N THR A 484 10.10 -30.13 -7.43
CA THR A 484 10.45 -29.05 -8.36
C THR A 484 11.95 -29.08 -8.72
N PRO A 485 12.33 -28.65 -9.94
CA PRO A 485 13.69 -28.79 -10.45
C PRO A 485 14.71 -27.90 -9.71
N TYR A 486 15.96 -27.88 -10.18
CA TYR A 486 17.02 -27.10 -9.54
C TYR A 486 17.03 -25.67 -10.05
N GLY A 487 16.72 -24.72 -9.17
CA GLY A 487 16.75 -23.29 -9.50
C GLY A 487 15.37 -22.69 -9.76
N SER A 488 14.33 -23.52 -9.78
CA SER A 488 12.94 -23.06 -9.85
C SER A 488 12.45 -22.53 -8.51
N ASN A 489 11.58 -21.53 -8.54
CA ASN A 489 10.84 -21.11 -7.36
C ASN A 489 9.65 -22.05 -7.10
N ASP A 490 9.51 -22.57 -5.89
CA ASP A 490 8.40 -23.47 -5.50
C ASP A 490 7.08 -22.74 -5.11
N ASP A 491 7.03 -21.42 -5.26
CA ASP A 491 5.79 -20.61 -5.14
C ASP A 491 4.90 -20.64 -6.41
N TRP A 492 5.44 -21.01 -7.58
CA TRP A 492 4.70 -21.12 -8.86
C TRP A 492 4.11 -22.52 -9.07
#